data_AF-A0A5R9KRG7-F1
#
_entry.id   AF-A0A5R9KRG7-F1
#
_cell.length_a   1.000
_cell.length_b   1.000
_cell.length_c   1.000
_cell.angle_alpha   90.00
_cell.angle_beta   90.00
_cell.angle_gamma   90.00
#
_symmetry.space_group_name_H-M   'P 1'
#
loop_
_entity.id
_entity.type
_entity.pdbx_description
1 polymer ?
#
loop_
_entity_poly.entity_id
_entity_poly.type
_entity_poly.pdbx_seq_one_letter_code
_entity_poly.pdbx_strand_id
1 'polypeptide(L)'
;MTVELLEGSTVIVSVPADIYREDLKNNGTGTGNYGFSIELPSRLKDAQTHTLSIRIKGTSTLLTDSPRTLTCLTPSQYNGSFDGVDCNTVRGWVWDKSYPETALTVELLEGSTVHAEAVADIYREDRKAAGFGTGNYGFNFSLPQALKDGKAHQLSIRIKGTS
;
A
#
# COMPACT_ATOMS: atom_id res chain seq x y z
N MET A 1 15.94 20.31 23.68
CA MET A 1 14.61 20.81 23.29
C MET A 1 13.79 19.62 22.79
N THR A 2 12.46 19.64 22.82
CA THR A 2 11.63 18.54 22.29
C THR A 2 10.69 19.09 21.23
N VAL A 3 10.60 18.37 20.11
CA VAL A 3 9.66 18.67 19.04
C VAL A 3 8.57 17.60 19.00
N GLU A 4 7.39 17.99 18.55
CA GLU A 4 6.24 17.10 18.37
C GLU A 4 5.87 17.07 16.90
N LEU A 5 5.73 15.87 16.33
CA LEU A 5 5.09 15.65 15.04
C LEU A 5 3.58 15.62 15.24
N LEU A 6 2.84 16.31 14.39
CA LEU A 6 1.39 16.40 14.44
C LEU A 6 0.76 16.05 13.09
N GLU A 7 -0.46 15.53 13.15
CA GLU A 7 -1.42 15.54 12.05
C GLU A 7 -2.66 16.30 12.53
N GLY A 8 -2.91 17.46 11.90
CA GLY A 8 -3.87 18.43 12.42
C GLY A 8 -3.48 18.88 13.84
N SER A 9 -4.36 18.61 14.82
CA SER A 9 -4.14 18.90 16.24
C SER A 9 -3.60 17.71 17.04
N THR A 10 -3.54 16.52 16.45
CA THR A 10 -3.15 15.29 17.14
C THR A 10 -1.64 15.15 17.18
N VAL A 11 -1.07 15.01 18.37
CA VAL A 11 0.36 14.68 18.53
C VAL A 11 0.59 13.22 18.18
N ILE A 12 1.51 12.98 17.26
CA ILE A 12 1.87 11.67 16.75
C ILE A 12 2.99 11.03 17.56
N VAL A 13 4.07 11.79 17.73
CA VAL A 13 5.28 11.39 18.45
C VAL A 13 6.00 12.64 18.92
N SER A 14 6.69 12.53 20.05
CA SER A 14 7.59 13.55 20.57
C SER A 14 9.01 13.02 20.52
N VAL A 15 9.95 13.80 19.99
CA VAL A 15 11.37 13.43 19.95
C VAL A 15 12.24 14.56 20.48
N PRO A 16 13.37 14.26 21.15
CA PRO A 16 14.35 15.28 21.46
C PRO A 16 14.95 15.85 20.16
N ALA A 17 15.19 17.15 20.18
CA ALA A 17 15.99 17.87 19.21
C ALA A 17 17.36 18.13 19.85
N ASP A 18 18.24 17.14 19.73
CA ASP A 18 19.57 17.07 20.33
C ASP A 18 20.63 16.51 19.36
N ILE A 19 20.25 16.23 18.11
CA ILE A 19 21.18 15.73 17.09
C ILE A 19 22.08 16.88 16.64
N TYR A 20 23.39 16.65 16.71
CA TYR A 20 24.38 17.60 16.21
C TYR A 20 24.31 17.74 14.68
N ARG A 21 24.24 18.99 14.23
CA ARG A 21 24.25 19.40 12.83
C ARG A 21 25.36 20.42 12.63
N GLU A 22 26.41 20.02 11.93
CA GLU A 22 27.59 20.87 11.68
C GLU A 22 27.22 22.14 10.90
N ASP A 23 26.32 22.03 9.92
CA ASP A 23 25.84 23.17 9.14
C ASP A 23 25.12 24.22 10.00
N LEU A 24 24.35 23.79 11.02
CA LEU A 24 23.72 24.71 11.97
C LEU A 24 24.78 25.42 12.82
N LYS A 25 25.83 24.70 13.24
CA LYS A 25 26.93 25.30 14.00
C LYS A 25 27.68 26.33 13.16
N ASN A 26 28.03 25.98 11.93
CA ASN A 26 28.81 26.81 11.01
C ASN A 26 28.03 28.06 10.54
N ASN A 27 26.71 27.96 10.42
CA ASN A 27 25.83 29.10 10.11
C ASN A 27 25.47 29.95 11.35
N GLY A 28 26.16 29.77 12.48
CA GLY A 28 25.98 30.59 13.69
C GLY A 28 24.73 30.27 14.51
N THR A 29 24.03 29.16 14.24
CA THR A 29 22.87 28.72 15.02
C THR A 29 23.31 28.00 16.30
N GLY A 30 23.82 28.77 17.27
CA GLY A 30 24.10 28.32 18.63
C GLY A 30 25.08 27.13 18.73
N THR A 31 24.64 26.05 19.40
CA THR A 31 25.46 24.85 19.66
C THR A 31 25.48 23.84 18.51
N GLY A 32 24.58 23.93 17.53
CA GLY A 32 24.38 22.91 16.50
C GLY A 32 23.60 21.67 16.96
N ASN A 33 23.35 21.49 18.26
CA ASN A 33 22.61 20.34 18.82
C ASN A 33 21.08 20.56 18.83
N TYR A 34 20.52 20.87 17.65
CA TYR A 34 19.10 21.15 17.49
C TYR A 34 18.44 20.33 16.37
N GLY A 35 19.21 19.45 15.72
CA GLY A 35 18.67 18.50 14.76
C GLY A 35 17.76 17.48 15.45
N PHE A 36 16.84 16.92 14.68
CA PHE A 36 15.98 15.82 15.11
C PHE A 36 15.75 14.87 13.94
N SER A 37 15.42 13.63 14.27
CA SER A 37 15.00 12.60 13.31
C SER A 37 13.79 11.89 13.88
N ILE A 38 12.81 11.61 13.03
CA ILE A 38 11.58 10.93 13.42
C ILE A 38 11.39 9.72 12.51
N GLU A 39 11.38 8.53 13.12
CA GLU A 39 10.92 7.34 12.43
C GLU A 39 9.41 7.42 12.22
N LEU A 40 8.97 7.33 10.97
CA LEU A 40 7.56 7.39 10.62
C LEU A 40 6.81 6.18 11.20
N PRO A 41 5.81 6.40 12.09
CA PRO A 41 5.00 5.32 12.62
C PRO A 41 4.28 4.55 11.52
N SER A 42 4.06 3.25 11.72
CA SER A 42 3.40 2.37 10.74
C SER A 42 2.02 2.87 10.32
N ARG A 43 1.29 3.57 11.19
CA ARG A 43 -0.03 4.14 10.87
C ARG A 43 -0.01 5.24 9.80
N LEU A 44 1.15 5.85 9.54
CA LEU A 44 1.32 6.83 8.47
C LEU A 44 1.76 6.15 7.15
N LYS A 45 1.88 4.82 7.16
CA LYS A 45 2.17 3.97 6.02
C LYS A 45 0.89 3.18 5.72
N ASP A 46 -0.09 3.86 5.17
CA ASP A 46 -1.40 3.32 4.85
C ASP A 46 -1.84 3.72 3.43
N ALA A 47 -0.91 4.26 2.64
CA ALA A 47 -1.10 4.85 1.32
C ALA A 47 -2.09 6.03 1.24
N GLN A 48 -2.51 6.57 2.37
CA GLN A 48 -3.26 7.83 2.41
C GLN A 48 -2.29 9.02 2.40
N THR A 49 -2.78 10.15 1.94
CA THR A 49 -2.05 11.42 2.00
C THR A 49 -2.24 12.04 3.38
N HIS A 50 -1.18 12.08 4.17
CA HIS A 50 -1.13 12.73 5.47
C HIS A 50 -0.59 14.15 5.35
N THR A 51 -1.12 15.08 6.15
CA THR A 51 -0.59 16.44 6.27
C THR A 51 0.02 16.62 7.64
N LEU A 52 1.33 16.75 7.68
CA LEU A 52 2.14 16.66 8.89
C LEU A 52 2.80 17.99 9.23
N SER A 53 2.79 18.35 10.51
CA SER A 53 3.45 19.54 11.04
C SER A 53 4.39 19.20 12.17
N ILE A 54 5.41 20.04 12.40
CA ILE A 54 6.28 19.94 13.57
C ILE A 54 6.08 21.19 14.42
N ARG A 55 5.93 21.03 15.75
CA ARG A 55 5.89 22.14 16.70
C ARG A 55 6.86 21.94 17.85
N ILE A 56 7.21 23.02 18.55
CA ILE A 56 7.97 22.92 19.81
C ILE A 56 7.02 22.44 20.91
N LYS A 57 7.40 21.36 21.62
CA LYS A 57 6.57 20.76 22.67
C LYS A 57 6.11 21.79 23.69
N GLY A 58 4.81 21.79 24.00
CA GLY A 58 4.20 22.72 24.95
C GLY A 58 3.91 24.12 24.40
N THR A 59 4.08 24.33 23.09
CA THR A 59 3.79 25.61 22.42
C THR A 59 2.86 25.41 21.22
N SER A 60 2.30 26.51 20.71
CA SER A 60 1.60 26.55 19.42
C SER A 60 2.53 26.89 18.24
N THR A 61 3.83 27.05 18.47
CA THR A 61 4.81 27.46 17.46
C THR A 61 5.14 26.29 16.54
N LEU A 62 4.64 26.36 15.30
CA LEU A 62 5.04 25.48 14.21
C LEU A 62 6.43 25.85 13.69
N LEU A 63 7.21 24.85 13.29
CA LEU A 63 8.47 25.09 12.60
C LEU A 63 8.19 25.63 11.18
N THR A 64 9.09 26.47 10.69
CA THR A 64 9.07 26.96 9.30
C THR A 64 8.99 25.78 8.32
N ASP A 65 8.33 26.01 7.18
CA ASP A 65 8.09 25.01 6.13
C ASP A 65 7.17 23.84 6.51
N SER A 66 6.43 23.95 7.61
CA SER A 66 5.31 23.07 7.94
C SER A 66 3.95 23.78 7.75
N PRO A 67 2.88 23.07 7.37
CA PRO A 67 2.78 21.63 7.14
C PRO A 67 3.44 21.13 5.83
N ARG A 68 3.75 19.83 5.79
CA ARG A 68 4.15 19.09 4.58
C ARG A 68 3.21 17.91 4.35
N THR A 69 2.97 17.56 3.10
CA THR A 69 2.20 16.37 2.74
C THR A 69 3.12 15.16 2.56
N LEU A 70 2.63 13.99 2.96
CA LEU A 70 3.33 12.72 2.85
C LEU A 70 2.33 11.64 2.43
N THR A 71 2.66 10.89 1.39
CA THR A 71 1.96 9.67 1.01
C THR A 71 2.96 8.53 1.04
N CYS A 72 2.82 7.62 2.01
CA CYS A 72 3.69 6.46 2.12
C CYS A 72 2.94 5.19 1.70
N LEU A 73 3.36 4.60 0.60
CA LEU A 73 2.86 3.31 0.16
C LEU A 73 3.35 2.22 1.10
N THR A 74 2.44 1.30 1.46
CA THR A 74 2.78 0.04 2.12
C THR A 74 3.13 -0.99 1.06
N PRO A 75 4.19 -1.80 1.23
CA PRO A 75 4.44 -2.89 0.31
C PRO A 75 3.21 -3.78 0.16
N SER A 76 2.84 -4.07 -1.08
CA SER A 76 1.71 -4.95 -1.37
C SER A 76 1.91 -6.33 -0.75
N GLN A 77 0.85 -6.86 -0.16
CA GLN A 77 0.83 -8.18 0.46
C GLN A 77 -0.26 -9.00 -0.22
N TYR A 78 0.09 -9.54 -1.39
CA TYR A 78 -0.85 -10.29 -2.20
C TYR A 78 -1.13 -11.66 -1.60
N ASN A 79 -2.39 -12.06 -1.68
CA ASN A 79 -2.84 -13.42 -1.45
C ASN A 79 -3.90 -13.77 -2.48
N GLY A 80 -3.99 -15.03 -2.87
CA GLY A 80 -4.94 -15.44 -3.89
C GLY A 80 -4.94 -16.94 -4.10
N SER A 81 -5.87 -17.37 -4.94
CA SER A 81 -6.00 -18.75 -5.37
C SER A 81 -6.54 -18.79 -6.79
N PHE A 82 -5.96 -19.70 -7.58
CA PHE A 82 -6.56 -20.13 -8.83
C PHE A 82 -7.47 -21.31 -8.53
N ASP A 83 -8.75 -21.02 -8.22
CA ASP A 83 -9.71 -22.00 -7.73
C ASP A 83 -10.03 -23.08 -8.79
N GLY A 84 -9.96 -22.74 -10.08
CA GLY A 84 -9.99 -23.74 -11.14
C GLY A 84 -10.31 -23.20 -12.52
N VAL A 85 -10.15 -24.07 -13.50
CA VAL A 85 -10.47 -23.84 -14.91
C VAL A 85 -11.21 -25.04 -15.47
N ASP A 86 -12.25 -24.77 -16.26
CA ASP A 86 -12.96 -25.75 -17.08
C ASP A 86 -13.15 -25.22 -18.51
N CYS A 87 -13.80 -25.99 -19.38
CA CYS A 87 -14.00 -25.61 -20.79
C CYS A 87 -14.83 -24.33 -20.97
N ASN A 88 -15.41 -23.76 -19.91
CA ASN A 88 -16.24 -22.57 -19.97
C ASN A 88 -15.67 -21.42 -19.14
N THR A 89 -15.13 -21.69 -17.95
CA THR A 89 -14.81 -20.65 -16.97
C THR A 89 -13.42 -20.80 -16.38
N VAL A 90 -12.83 -19.65 -16.05
CA VAL A 90 -11.63 -19.51 -15.24
C VAL A 90 -12.04 -18.73 -14.01
N ARG A 91 -11.77 -19.26 -12.83
CA ARG A 91 -12.21 -18.67 -11.57
C ARG A 91 -11.15 -18.73 -10.48
N GLY A 92 -11.22 -17.76 -9.59
CA GLY A 92 -10.34 -17.66 -8.45
C GLY A 92 -10.60 -16.38 -7.66
N TRP A 93 -9.64 -16.02 -6.83
CA TRP A 93 -9.66 -14.75 -6.12
C TRP A 93 -8.24 -14.24 -5.90
N VAL A 94 -8.10 -12.93 -5.77
CA VAL A 94 -6.85 -12.29 -5.41
C VAL A 94 -7.14 -11.03 -4.60
N TRP A 95 -6.31 -10.76 -3.61
CA TRP A 95 -6.44 -9.65 -2.68
C TRP A 95 -5.07 -9.08 -2.35
N ASP A 96 -4.99 -7.76 -2.19
CA ASP A 96 -3.87 -7.09 -1.54
C ASP A 96 -4.25 -6.68 -0.11
N LYS A 97 -3.67 -7.36 0.89
CA LYS A 97 -3.94 -7.07 2.30
C LYS A 97 -3.57 -5.64 2.69
N SER A 98 -2.57 -5.06 2.03
CA SER A 98 -2.13 -3.68 2.29
C SER A 98 -3.13 -2.65 1.74
N TYR A 99 -3.97 -3.05 0.78
CA TYR A 99 -4.94 -2.19 0.09
C TYR A 99 -6.29 -2.91 -0.10
N PRO A 100 -7.02 -3.22 0.99
CA PRO A 100 -8.21 -4.07 0.94
C PRO A 100 -9.39 -3.47 0.17
N GLU A 101 -9.39 -2.16 -0.05
CA GLU A 101 -10.42 -1.46 -0.83
C GLU A 101 -10.13 -1.44 -2.34
N THR A 102 -8.95 -1.92 -2.76
CA THR A 102 -8.52 -1.90 -4.16
C THR A 102 -8.81 -3.23 -4.84
N ALA A 103 -9.61 -3.20 -5.91
CA ALA A 103 -9.76 -4.34 -6.81
C ALA A 103 -8.50 -4.49 -7.67
N LEU A 104 -8.07 -5.74 -7.89
CA LEU A 104 -6.88 -6.05 -8.68
C LEU A 104 -7.29 -6.61 -10.04
N THR A 105 -6.56 -6.25 -11.10
CA THR A 105 -6.70 -6.91 -12.40
C THR A 105 -5.76 -8.10 -12.47
N VAL A 106 -6.28 -9.25 -12.86
CA VAL A 106 -5.52 -10.47 -13.13
C VAL A 106 -5.41 -10.75 -14.62
N GLU A 107 -4.34 -11.43 -15.01
CA GLU A 107 -4.09 -11.87 -16.38
C GLU A 107 -4.01 -13.41 -16.41
N LEU A 108 -4.64 -14.03 -17.41
CA LEU A 108 -4.48 -15.45 -17.73
C LEU A 108 -3.35 -15.63 -18.72
N LEU A 109 -2.37 -16.47 -18.38
CA LEU A 109 -1.20 -16.69 -19.22
C LEU A 109 -0.98 -18.15 -19.56
N GLU A 110 -0.44 -18.38 -20.75
CA GLU A 110 0.29 -19.58 -21.13
C GLU A 110 1.74 -19.18 -21.45
N GLY A 111 2.66 -19.55 -20.56
CA GLY A 111 4.03 -19.01 -20.60
C GLY A 111 4.03 -17.49 -20.42
N SER A 112 4.51 -16.76 -21.44
CA SER A 112 4.51 -15.29 -21.46
C SER A 112 3.33 -14.65 -22.20
N THR A 113 2.47 -15.47 -22.83
CA THR A 113 1.35 -14.98 -23.64
C THR A 113 0.15 -14.70 -22.76
N VAL A 114 -0.38 -13.48 -22.80
CA VAL A 114 -1.63 -13.12 -22.11
C VAL A 114 -2.82 -13.45 -23.01
N HIS A 115 -3.73 -14.27 -22.51
CA HIS A 115 -4.94 -14.70 -23.24
C HIS A 115 -6.20 -13.94 -22.82
N ALA A 116 -6.25 -13.46 -21.57
CA ALA A 116 -7.39 -12.73 -21.03
C ALA A 116 -6.98 -11.90 -19.80
N GLU A 117 -7.81 -10.91 -19.48
CA GLU A 117 -7.72 -10.14 -18.25
C GLU A 117 -9.08 -10.11 -17.56
N ALA A 118 -9.09 -10.01 -16.24
CA ALA A 118 -10.31 -9.83 -15.46
C ALA A 118 -10.04 -8.99 -14.20
N VAL A 119 -11.02 -8.20 -13.79
CA VAL A 119 -10.98 -7.51 -12.51
C VAL A 119 -11.47 -8.47 -11.43
N ALA A 120 -10.76 -8.52 -10.31
CA ALA A 120 -11.12 -9.28 -9.13
C ALA A 120 -11.98 -8.43 -8.20
N ASP A 121 -13.25 -8.22 -8.57
CA ASP A 121 -14.23 -7.37 -7.88
C ASP A 121 -15.52 -8.12 -7.50
N ILE A 122 -15.58 -9.43 -7.74
CA ILE A 122 -16.75 -10.25 -7.42
C ILE A 122 -16.82 -10.48 -5.91
N TYR A 123 -17.94 -10.09 -5.31
CA TYR A 123 -18.22 -10.31 -3.89
C TYR A 123 -18.30 -11.79 -3.52
N ARG A 124 -17.63 -12.16 -2.43
CA ARG A 124 -17.63 -13.50 -1.84
C ARG A 124 -17.88 -13.44 -0.34
N GLU A 125 -19.06 -13.90 0.09
CA GLU A 125 -19.46 -13.89 1.50
C GLU A 125 -18.51 -14.70 2.39
N ASP A 126 -18.03 -15.85 1.89
CA ASP A 126 -17.06 -16.71 2.59
C ASP A 126 -15.75 -15.97 2.89
N ARG A 127 -15.33 -15.04 2.01
CA ARG A 127 -14.12 -14.23 2.20
C ARG A 127 -14.34 -13.13 3.23
N LYS A 128 -15.48 -12.43 3.17
CA LYS A 128 -15.82 -11.41 4.17
C LYS A 128 -15.95 -12.03 5.57
N ALA A 129 -16.61 -13.18 5.67
CA ALA A 129 -16.75 -13.91 6.94
C ALA A 129 -15.41 -14.43 7.51
N ALA A 130 -14.44 -14.73 6.64
CA ALA A 130 -13.08 -15.12 7.02
C ALA A 130 -12.16 -13.93 7.41
N GLY A 131 -12.70 -12.70 7.47
CA GLY A 131 -11.96 -11.50 7.86
C GLY A 131 -11.15 -10.84 6.74
N PHE A 132 -11.40 -11.21 5.48
CA PHE A 132 -10.76 -10.59 4.31
C PHE A 132 -11.54 -9.33 3.92
N GLY A 133 -11.01 -8.16 4.30
CA GLY A 133 -11.44 -6.80 3.91
C GLY A 133 -12.90 -6.65 3.44
N THR A 134 -13.09 -6.19 2.21
CA THR A 134 -14.40 -5.91 1.60
C THR A 134 -15.15 -7.17 1.16
N GLY A 135 -14.42 -8.24 0.87
CA GLY A 135 -14.93 -9.48 0.27
C GLY A 135 -15.07 -9.44 -1.26
N ASN A 136 -14.78 -8.30 -1.92
CA ASN A 136 -14.87 -8.12 -3.37
C ASN A 136 -13.55 -8.50 -4.06
N TYR A 137 -13.20 -9.79 -4.02
CA TYR A 137 -11.88 -10.26 -4.44
C TYR A 137 -11.93 -11.42 -5.44
N GLY A 138 -13.13 -11.88 -5.81
CA GLY A 138 -13.29 -12.96 -6.77
C GLY A 138 -13.13 -12.47 -8.20
N PHE A 139 -12.59 -13.32 -9.07
CA PHE A 139 -12.66 -13.16 -10.51
C PHE A 139 -13.32 -14.40 -11.13
N ASN A 140 -14.10 -14.18 -12.20
CA ASN A 140 -14.69 -15.24 -13.01
C ASN A 140 -14.87 -14.72 -14.44
N PHE A 141 -14.25 -15.37 -15.41
CA PHE A 141 -14.36 -15.01 -16.81
C PHE A 141 -14.35 -16.24 -17.71
N SER A 142 -14.85 -16.08 -18.93
CA SER A 142 -14.93 -17.16 -19.90
C SER A 142 -13.54 -17.59 -20.38
N LEU A 143 -13.30 -18.90 -20.46
CA LEU A 143 -12.07 -19.43 -21.06
C LEU A 143 -11.99 -18.99 -22.53
N PRO A 144 -10.92 -18.31 -22.96
CA PRO A 144 -10.75 -17.86 -24.35
C PRO A 144 -10.88 -19.00 -25.36
N GLN A 145 -11.55 -18.76 -26.49
CA GLN A 145 -11.75 -19.78 -27.52
C GLN A 145 -10.45 -20.36 -28.07
N ALA A 146 -9.38 -19.55 -28.11
CA ALA A 146 -8.05 -19.98 -28.56
C ALA A 146 -7.48 -21.15 -27.73
N LEU A 147 -7.92 -21.32 -26.47
CA LEU A 147 -7.50 -22.39 -25.57
C LEU A 147 -8.45 -23.60 -25.60
N LYS A 148 -9.48 -23.59 -26.48
CA LYS A 148 -10.45 -24.68 -26.66
C LYS A 148 -10.15 -25.51 -27.91
N ASP A 149 -8.86 -25.74 -28.20
CA ASP A 149 -8.41 -26.45 -29.41
C ASP A 149 -8.27 -27.98 -29.22
N GLY A 150 -8.64 -28.49 -28.04
CA GLY A 150 -8.54 -29.91 -27.68
C GLY A 150 -7.15 -30.34 -27.21
N LYS A 151 -6.19 -29.42 -27.06
CA LYS A 151 -4.86 -29.72 -26.51
C LYS A 151 -4.78 -29.39 -25.03
N ALA A 152 -3.77 -29.98 -24.39
CA ALA A 152 -3.42 -29.63 -23.02
C ALA A 152 -2.71 -28.26 -23.00
N HIS A 153 -3.18 -27.36 -22.15
CA HIS A 153 -2.62 -26.03 -21.94
C HIS A 153 -2.10 -25.88 -20.51
N GLN A 154 -0.96 -25.21 -20.33
CA GLN A 154 -0.41 -24.92 -19.01
C GLN A 154 -0.68 -23.46 -18.66
N LEU A 155 -1.73 -23.26 -17.86
CA LEU A 155 -2.24 -21.94 -17.54
C LEU A 155 -1.77 -21.45 -16.18
N SER A 156 -1.51 -20.15 -16.09
CA SER A 156 -1.19 -19.44 -14.86
C SER A 156 -1.98 -18.14 -14.74
N ILE A 157 -2.12 -17.63 -13.52
CA ILE A 157 -2.71 -16.34 -13.23
C ILE A 157 -1.65 -15.46 -12.59
N ARG A 158 -1.53 -14.21 -13.05
CA ARG A 158 -0.72 -13.19 -12.37
C ARG A 158 -1.52 -11.91 -12.17
N ILE A 159 -1.07 -11.06 -11.25
CA ILE A 159 -1.59 -9.71 -11.10
C ILE A 159 -0.99 -8.85 -12.22
N LYS A 160 -1.83 -8.05 -12.88
CA LYS A 160 -1.37 -7.20 -13.98
C LYS A 160 -0.30 -6.23 -13.49
N GLY A 161 0.80 -6.15 -14.23
CA GLY A 161 1.95 -5.30 -13.89
C GLY A 161 2.89 -5.88 -12.84
N THR A 162 2.66 -7.11 -12.35
CA THR A 162 3.62 -7.83 -11.50
C THR A 162 4.41 -8.85 -12.31
N SER A 163 5.66 -9.07 -11.93
CA SER A 163 6.58 -10.06 -12.52
C SER A 163 6.34 -11.46 -11.99
#